data_AF-A0A3B9BYH1-F1
#
_entry.id   AF-A0A3B9BYH1-F1
#
_cell.length_a   1.000
_cell.length_b   1.000
_cell.length_c   1.000
_cell.angle_alpha   90.00
_cell.angle_beta   90.00
_cell.angle_gamma   90.00
#
_symmetry.space_group_name_H-M   'P 1'
#
loop_
_entity.id
_entity.type
_entity.pdbx_description
1 polymer ?
#
loop_
_entity_poly.entity_id
_entity_poly.type
_entity_poly.pdbx_seq_one_letter_code
_entity_poly.pdbx_strand_id
1 'polypeptide(L)'
;MHKQWIAKTLYGFEELLAEELRNIGAEKIVTANRAVHFEEDMTVMYRANLVCRTALKILLPIEQFKARNEKELYEGIYRIDWSE
;
A
#
# COMPACT_ATOMS: atom_id res chain seq x y z
N MET A 1 -9.12 -11.94 4.11
CA MET A 1 -9.62 -11.30 2.88
C MET A 1 -8.48 -10.43 2.38
N HIS A 2 -7.75 -10.93 1.39
CA HIS A 2 -6.49 -10.32 0.98
C HIS A 2 -6.73 -8.94 0.35
N LYS A 3 -5.98 -7.93 0.83
CA LYS A 3 -6.03 -6.55 0.32
C LYS A 3 -4.68 -6.20 -0.31
N GLN A 4 -4.69 -5.27 -1.27
CA GLN A 4 -3.47 -4.70 -1.79
C GLN A 4 -3.00 -3.57 -0.90
N TRP A 5 -1.72 -3.57 -0.56
CA TRP A 5 -1.09 -2.60 0.32
C TRP A 5 0.09 -1.93 -0.39
N ILE A 6 0.42 -0.73 0.06
CA ILE A 6 1.57 0.03 -0.43
C ILE A 6 2.45 0.42 0.74
N ALA A 7 3.68 -0.07 0.79
CA ALA A 7 4.70 0.38 1.71
C ALA A 7 5.57 1.45 1.03
N LYS A 8 5.64 2.66 1.62
CA LYS A 8 6.52 3.74 1.14
C LYS A 8 7.91 3.60 1.74
N THR A 9 8.94 3.89 0.96
CA THR A 9 10.34 3.83 1.39
C THR A 9 11.17 4.96 0.79
N LEU A 10 12.43 5.07 1.22
CA LEU A 10 13.42 5.96 0.62
C LEU A 10 13.87 5.42 -0.75
N TYR A 11 14.39 6.32 -1.59
CA TYR A 11 14.91 5.92 -2.90
C TYR A 11 16.13 5.00 -2.73
N GLY A 12 16.15 3.88 -3.45
CA GLY A 12 17.19 2.85 -3.39
C GLY A 12 16.97 1.80 -2.31
N PHE A 13 15.93 1.92 -1.48
CA PHE A 13 15.61 0.98 -0.39
C PHE A 13 14.47 0.03 -0.77
N GLU A 14 13.99 0.07 -2.01
CA GLU A 14 12.86 -0.71 -2.50
C GLU A 14 13.09 -2.22 -2.35
N GLU A 15 14.24 -2.73 -2.80
CA GLU A 15 14.55 -4.16 -2.70
C GLU A 15 14.80 -4.61 -1.26
N LEU A 16 15.39 -3.75 -0.43
CA LEU A 16 15.61 -4.05 0.98
C LEU A 16 14.27 -4.16 1.73
N LEU A 17 13.35 -3.23 1.48
CA LEU A 17 12.00 -3.31 2.02
C LEU A 17 11.23 -4.52 1.48
N ALA A 18 11.39 -4.84 0.20
CA ALA A 18 10.78 -6.03 -0.39
C ALA A 18 11.26 -7.30 0.31
N GLU A 19 12.54 -7.41 0.66
CA GLU A 19 13.08 -8.52 1.44
C GLU A 19 12.52 -8.58 2.87
N GLU A 20 12.44 -7.43 3.57
CA GLU A 20 11.78 -7.36 4.88
C GLU A 20 10.33 -7.86 4.81
N LEU A 21 9.58 -7.45 3.78
CA LEU A 21 8.20 -7.87 3.54
C LEU A 21 8.09 -9.38 3.23
N ARG A 22 9.01 -9.95 2.44
CA ARG A 22 9.05 -11.42 2.22
C ARG A 22 9.28 -12.18 3.52
N ASN A 23 10.21 -11.70 4.36
CA ASN A 23 10.57 -12.36 5.62
C ASN A 23 9.41 -12.41 6.63
N ILE A 24 8.47 -11.47 6.54
CA ILE A 24 7.29 -11.45 7.42
C ILE A 24 6.10 -12.23 6.85
N GLY A 25 6.25 -12.78 5.65
CA GLY A 25 5.25 -13.59 4.95
C GLY A 25 4.35 -12.81 4.01
N ALA A 26 4.80 -11.68 3.45
CA ALA A 26 4.05 -10.98 2.42
C ALA A 26 4.26 -11.58 1.02
N GLU A 27 3.18 -11.70 0.26
CA GLU A 27 3.15 -12.24 -1.10
C GLU A 27 2.89 -11.16 -2.16
N LYS A 28 3.05 -11.57 -3.44
CA LYS A 28 2.84 -10.74 -4.64
C LYS A 28 3.55 -9.39 -4.57
N ILE A 29 4.81 -9.42 -4.14
CA ILE A 29 5.61 -8.22 -3.94
C ILE A 29 6.07 -7.63 -5.28
N VAL A 30 5.78 -6.36 -5.50
CA VAL A 30 6.20 -5.59 -6.68
C VAL A 30 6.86 -4.29 -6.23
N THR A 31 8.13 -4.11 -6.58
CA THR A 31 8.86 -2.88 -6.30
C THR A 31 8.49 -1.77 -7.28
N ALA A 32 8.42 -0.53 -6.79
CA ALA A 32 8.11 0.67 -7.54
C ALA A 32 8.95 1.84 -7.00
N ASN A 33 9.06 2.95 -7.72
CA ASN A 33 9.88 4.09 -7.28
C ASN A 33 9.44 4.59 -5.89
N ARG A 34 10.31 4.42 -4.88
CA ARG A 34 10.08 4.74 -3.46
C ARG A 34 8.86 4.01 -2.87
N ALA A 35 8.53 2.82 -3.35
CA ALA A 35 7.39 2.05 -2.88
C ALA A 35 7.56 0.55 -3.12
N VAL A 36 6.86 -0.25 -2.31
CA VAL A 36 6.69 -1.69 -2.51
C VAL A 36 5.22 -2.03 -2.36
N HIS A 37 4.65 -2.63 -3.40
CA HIS A 37 3.29 -3.16 -3.39
C HIS A 37 3.33 -4.60 -2.91
N PHE A 38 2.35 -5.01 -2.11
CA PHE A 38 2.20 -6.39 -1.66
C PHE A 38 0.70 -6.69 -1.43
N GLU A 39 0.30 -7.95 -1.52
CA GLU A 39 -1.10 -8.34 -1.34
C GLU A 39 -1.22 -9.31 -0.18
N GLU A 40 -1.91 -8.92 0.88
CA GLU A 40 -1.97 -9.72 2.10
C GLU A 40 -3.18 -9.46 3.00
N ASP A 41 -3.35 -10.36 3.97
CA ASP A 41 -4.27 -10.18 5.09
C ASP A 41 -3.80 -9.11 6.11
N MET A 42 -4.75 -8.62 6.90
CA MET A 42 -4.51 -7.58 7.93
C MET A 42 -3.40 -7.93 8.92
N THR A 43 -3.21 -9.22 9.24
CA THR A 43 -2.16 -9.67 10.17
C THR A 43 -0.76 -9.32 9.66
N VAL A 44 -0.50 -9.51 8.36
CA VAL A 44 0.80 -9.16 7.77
C VAL A 44 0.97 -7.64 7.73
N MET A 45 -0.11 -6.89 7.47
CA MET A 45 -0.07 -5.43 7.54
C MET A 45 0.29 -4.92 8.95
N TYR A 46 -0.34 -5.45 10.00
CA TYR A 46 0.02 -5.08 11.37
C TYR A 46 1.46 -5.44 11.69
N ARG A 47 1.92 -6.62 11.27
CA ARG A 47 3.32 -7.04 11.44
C ARG A 47 4.27 -6.10 10.71
N ALA A 48 3.97 -5.71 9.46
CA ALA A 48 4.77 -4.80 8.67
C ALA A 48 4.99 -3.45 9.38
N ASN A 49 3.94 -2.90 9.99
CA ASN A 49 4.05 -1.66 10.78
C ASN A 49 4.93 -1.81 12.03
N LEU A 50 5.03 -3.02 12.60
CA LEU A 50 5.80 -3.27 13.82
C LEU A 50 7.27 -3.62 13.55
N VAL A 51 7.58 -4.27 12.42
CA VAL A 51 8.90 -4.90 12.23
C VAL A 51 9.69 -4.39 11.04
N CYS A 52 9.05 -3.81 10.02
CA CYS A 52 9.79 -3.24 8.88
C CYS A 52 10.54 -2.00 9.34
N ARG A 53 11.86 -1.98 9.15
CA ARG A 53 12.72 -0.87 9.60
C ARG A 53 12.95 0.15 8.50
N THR A 54 12.71 -0.24 7.26
CA THR A 54 12.93 0.59 6.07
C THR A 54 11.63 1.17 5.50
N ALA A 55 10.47 0.75 6.02
CA ALA A 55 9.18 1.32 5.67
C ALA A 55 8.95 2.65 6.37
N LEU A 56 8.53 3.66 5.62
CA LEU A 56 8.12 4.97 6.14
C LEU A 56 6.64 5.01 6.50
N LYS A 57 5.80 4.38 5.67
CA LYS A 57 4.33 4.33 5.82
C LYS A 57 3.80 3.06 5.17
N ILE A 58 2.81 2.40 5.79
CA ILE A 58 2.03 1.32 5.19
C ILE A 58 0.63 1.88 4.89
N LEU A 59 0.21 1.83 3.63
CA LEU A 59 -1.02 2.46 3.15
C LEU A 59 -1.97 1.42 2.55
N LEU A 60 -3.26 1.60 2.83
CA LEU A 60 -4.35 0.91 2.13
C LEU A 60 -4.88 1.83 1.02
N PRO A 61 -4.79 1.45 -0.26
CA PRO A 61 -5.54 2.11 -1.32
C PRO A 61 -7.04 1.90 -1.09
N ILE A 62 -7.79 2.98 -0.93
CA ILE A 62 -9.24 2.93 -0.67
C ILE A 62 -10.00 2.70 -1.98
N GLU A 63 -9.71 3.51 -3.01
CA GLU A 63 -10.37 3.42 -4.32
C GLU A 63 -9.44 3.96 -5.42
N GLN A 64 -9.63 3.52 -6.67
CA GLN A 64 -8.87 4.01 -7.83
C GLN A 64 -9.82 4.39 -8.97
N PHE A 65 -9.85 5.67 -9.32
CA PHE A 65 -10.67 6.17 -10.43
C PHE A 65 -9.95 7.24 -11.23
N LYS A 66 -10.40 7.43 -12.48
CA LYS A 66 -9.92 8.51 -13.35
C LYS A 66 -10.69 9.79 -13.00
N ALA A 67 -9.98 10.90 -12.86
CA ALA A 67 -10.56 12.22 -12.73
C ALA A 67 -9.82 13.19 -13.65
N ARG A 68 -10.50 13.66 -14.70
CA ARG A 68 -9.93 14.58 -15.71
C ARG A 68 -10.23 16.05 -15.42
N ASN A 69 -11.21 16.29 -14.57
CA ASN A 69 -11.65 17.62 -14.14
C ASN A 69 -12.13 17.55 -12.69
N GLU A 70 -12.37 18.72 -12.11
CA GLU A 70 -12.81 18.86 -10.71
C GLU A 70 -14.13 18.13 -10.43
N LYS A 71 -15.09 18.20 -11.36
CA LYS A 71 -16.40 17.54 -11.19
C LYS A 71 -16.26 16.03 -11.09
N GLU A 72 -15.46 15.42 -11.97
CA GLU A 72 -15.17 13.98 -11.92
C GLU A 72 -14.44 13.58 -10.62
N LEU A 73 -13.55 14.44 -10.10
CA LEU A 73 -12.88 14.20 -8.83
C LEU A 73 -13.89 14.18 -7.67
N TYR A 74 -14.75 15.20 -7.58
CA TYR A 74 -15.77 15.28 -6.53
C TYR A 74 -16.75 14.12 -6.58
N GLU A 75 -17.25 13.79 -7.78
CA GLU A 75 -18.16 12.65 -7.95
C GLU A 75 -17.50 11.32 -7.58
N GLY A 76 -16.23 11.13 -7.93
CA GLY A 76 -15.48 9.92 -7.58
C GLY A 76 -15.30 9.77 -6.07
N ILE A 77 -14.91 10.84 -5.38
CA ILE A 77 -14.75 10.85 -3.92
C ILE A 77 -16.08 10.62 -3.20
N TYR A 78 -17.17 11.22 -3.69
CA TYR A 78 -18.49 11.13 -3.06
C TYR A 78 -19.13 9.75 -3.19
N ARG A 79 -18.69 8.93 -4.17
CA ARG A 79 -19.16 7.55 -4.35
C ARG A 79 -18.55 6.57 -3.36
N ILE A 80 -17.44 6.94 -2.71
CA ILE A 80 -16.80 6.10 -1.70
C ILE A 80 -17.69 6.12 -0.46
N ASP A 81 -18.05 4.94 0.05
CA ASP A 81 -18.70 4.83 1.35
C ASP A 81 -17.67 5.07 2.46
N TRP A 82 -17.71 6.26 3.05
CA TRP A 82 -16.79 6.65 4.13
C TRP A 82 -17.27 6.22 5.51
N SER A 83 -18.44 5.57 5.61
CA SER A 83 -18.99 5.11 6.89
C SER A 83 -18.47 3.74 7.32
N GLU A 84 -17.76 3.04 6.42
CA GLU A 84 -17.11 1.74 6.65
C GLU A 84 -15.64 1.83 7.08
#